data_AF-S4PU79-F1
#
_entry.id   AF-S4PU79-F1
#
_cell.length_a   1.000
_cell.length_b   1.000
_cell.length_c   1.000
_cell.angle_alpha   90.00
_cell.angle_beta   90.00
_cell.angle_gamma   90.00
#
_symmetry.space_group_name_H-M   'P 1'
#
loop_
_entity.id
_entity.type
_entity.pdbx_description
1 polymer ?
#
loop_
_entity_poly.entity_id
_entity_poly.type
_entity_poly.pdbx_seq_one_letter_code
_entity_poly.pdbx_strand_id
1 'polypeptide(L)' 'QFCINYCNEKLQQLFIELVLKQEQEEYAREGIQWTPVQYFNNRVICELVDAPHQGIIAIMDEACLNPTKISDT' A
#
# COMPACT_ATOMS: atom_id res chain seq x y z
N GLN A 1 0.76 15.02 7.68
CA GLN A 1 -0.34 14.05 7.44
C GLN A 1 -0.02 13.04 6.34
N PHE A 2 0.43 13.44 5.16
CA PHE A 2 0.68 12.51 4.04
C PHE A 2 1.56 11.31 4.41
N CYS A 3 2.79 11.52 4.90
CA CYS A 3 3.69 10.42 5.26
C CYS A 3 3.14 9.51 6.37
N ILE A 4 2.38 10.08 7.32
CA ILE A 4 1.74 9.32 8.40
C ILE A 4 0.67 8.40 7.83
N ASN A 5 -0.20 8.93 6.98
CA ASN A 5 -1.25 8.15 6.33
C ASN A 5 -0.67 7.08 5.41
N TYR A 6 0.34 7.41 4.62
CA TYR A 6 1.04 6.43 3.77
C TYR A 6 1.68 5.31 4.60
N CYS A 7 2.32 5.63 5.73
CA CYS A 7 2.83 4.62 6.64
C CYS A 7 1.72 3.69 7.15
N ASN A 8 0.57 4.25 7.55
CA ASN A 8 -0.58 3.47 7.99
C ASN A 8 -1.14 2.57 6.89
N GLU A 9 -1.20 3.04 5.65
CA GLU A 9 -1.63 2.25 4.48
C GLU A 9 -0.70 1.04 4.25
N LYS A 10 0.63 1.24 4.33
CA LYS A 10 1.61 0.14 4.21
C LYS A 10 1.46 -0.87 5.35
N LEU A 11 1.23 -0.41 6.57
CA LEU A 11 1.00 -1.27 7.73
C LEU A 11 -0.31 -2.07 7.58
N GLN A 12 -1.37 -1.44 7.09
CA GLN A 12 -2.66 -2.11 6.86
C GLN A 12 -2.54 -3.18 5.78
N GLN A 13 -1.87 -2.90 4.66
CA GLN A 13 -1.62 -3.89 3.61
C GLN A 13 -0.87 -5.11 4.17
N LEU A 14 0.22 -4.88 4.91
CA LEU A 14 1.01 -5.96 5.52
C LEU A 14 0.17 -6.77 6.52
N PHE A 15 -0.61 -6.09 7.36
CA PHE A 15 -1.45 -6.75 8.35
C PHE A 15 -2.49 -7.66 7.70
N ILE A 16 -3.19 -7.18 6.67
CA ILE A 16 -4.21 -7.96 5.96
C ILE A 16 -3.57 -9.20 5.30
N GLU A 17 -2.44 -9.03 4.61
CA GLU A 17 -1.73 -10.15 3.97
C GLU A 17 -1.30 -11.22 4.98
N LEU A 18 -0.73 -10.82 6.11
CA LEU A 18 -0.26 -11.75 7.14
C LEU A 18 -1.43 -12.48 7.80
N VAL A 19 -2.46 -11.75 8.22
CA VAL A 19 -3.61 -12.33 8.92
C VAL A 19 -4.38 -13.27 8.00
N LEU A 20 -4.71 -12.85 6.77
CA LEU A 20 -5.45 -13.71 5.84
C LEU A 20 -4.67 -14.96 5.47
N LYS A 21 -3.36 -14.85 5.27
CA LYS A 21 -2.50 -16.01 4.99
C LYS A 21 -2.49 -16.98 6.18
N GLN A 22 -2.31 -16.47 7.40
CA GLN A 22 -2.30 -17.28 8.61
C GLN A 22 -3.63 -18.02 8.80
N GLU A 23 -4.76 -17.34 8.62
CA GLU A 23 -6.08 -17.96 8.72
C GLU A 23 -6.29 -19.04 7.66
N GLN A 24 -5.90 -18.79 6.40
CA GLN A 24 -5.97 -19.79 5.33
C GLN A 24 -5.14 -21.04 5.64
N GLU A 25 -3.94 -20.86 6.20
CA GLU A 25 -3.06 -21.95 6.60
C GLU A 25 -3.66 -22.77 7.75
N GLU A 26 -4.31 -22.13 8.72
CA GLU A 26 -4.99 -22.83 9.82
C GLU A 26 -6.21 -23.61 9.34
N TYR A 27 -7.06 -23.01 8.49
CA TYR A 27 -8.20 -23.71 7.88
C TYR A 27 -7.76 -24.93 7.09
N ALA A 28 -6.67 -24.81 6.30
CA ALA A 28 -6.11 -25.92 5.56
C ALA A 28 -5.57 -27.03 6.49
N ARG A 29 -4.95 -26.66 7.62
CA ARG A 29 -4.46 -27.60 8.64
C ARG A 29 -5.58 -28.36 9.32
N GLU A 30 -6.69 -27.68 9.62
CA GLU A 30 -7.87 -28.27 10.25
C GLU A 30 -8.76 -29.03 9.25
N GLY A 31 -8.47 -28.95 7.95
CA GLY A 31 -9.29 -29.56 6.89
C GLY A 31 -10.63 -28.85 6.68
N ILE A 32 -10.73 -27.58 7.07
CA ILE A 32 -11.93 -26.75 6.93
C ILE A 32 -11.91 -26.05 5.57
N GLN A 33 -13.08 -26.01 4.91
CA GLN A 33 -13.24 -25.29 3.65
C GLN A 33 -13.10 -23.78 3.84
N TRP A 34 -12.18 -23.17 3.10
CA TRP A 34 -12.01 -21.72 3.08
C TRP A 34 -13.10 -21.03 2.26
N THR A 35 -13.70 -19.98 2.83
CA THR A 35 -14.59 -19.07 2.10
C THR A 35 -13.87 -17.75 1.85
N PRO A 36 -13.70 -17.30 0.59
CA PRO A 36 -13.02 -16.05 0.29
C PRO A 36 -13.67 -14.85 0.98
N VAL A 37 -12.88 -14.12 1.75
CA VAL A 37 -13.29 -12.87 2.39
C VAL A 37 -13.09 -11.72 1.41
N GLN A 38 -14.13 -10.90 1.21
CA GLN A 38 -14.02 -9.67 0.43
C GLN A 38 -13.43 -8.55 1.30
N TYR A 39 -12.38 -7.91 0.80
CA TYR A 39 -11.76 -6.75 1.43
C TYR A 39 -11.24 -5.79 0.36
N PHE A 40 -11.04 -4.54 0.74
CA PHE A 40 -10.40 -3.56 -0.13
C PHE A 40 -8.88 -3.77 -0.10
N ASN A 41 -8.25 -3.90 -1.27
CA ASN A 41 -6.81 -4.11 -1.39
C ASN A 41 -6.07 -2.77 -1.43
N ASN A 42 -5.50 -2.36 -0.29
CA ASN A 42 -4.80 -1.09 -0.11
C ASN A 42 -3.53 -0.96 -0.96
N ARG A 43 -3.07 -2.05 -1.60
CA ARG A 43 -1.95 -2.04 -2.54
C ARG A 43 -2.09 -0.98 -3.62
N VAL A 44 -3.29 -0.72 -4.12
CA VAL A 44 -3.52 0.32 -5.14
C VAL A 44 -3.20 1.73 -4.62
N ILE A 45 -3.45 1.99 -3.33
CA ILE A 45 -3.11 3.26 -2.67
C ILE A 45 -1.60 3.34 -2.46
N CYS A 46 -0.99 2.24 -2.02
CA CYS A 46 0.46 2.17 -1.86
C CYS A 46 1.17 2.44 -3.19
N GLU A 47 0.78 1.75 -4.27
CA GLU A 47 1.34 1.90 -5.61
C GLU A 47 1.16 3.33 -6.14
N LEU A 48 -0.01 3.97 -5.91
CA LEU A 48 -0.20 5.37 -6.26
C LEU A 48 0.83 6.30 -5.58
N VAL A 49 1.21 6.01 -4.35
CA VAL A 49 2.13 6.84 -3.57
C VAL A 49 3.59 6.55 -3.91
N ASP A 50 3.97 5.27 -4.02
CA ASP A 50 5.36 4.81 -4.04
C ASP A 50 5.83 4.19 -5.36
N ALA A 51 4.98 4.17 -6.42
CA ALA A 51 5.38 3.67 -7.72
C ALA A 51 6.65 4.36 -8.23
N PRO A 52 7.66 3.60 -8.68
CA PRO A 52 8.85 4.17 -9.27
C PRO A 52 8.49 5.07 -10.46
N HIS A 53 9.06 6.27 -10.51
CA HIS A 53 8.91 7.26 -11.59
C HIS A 53 7.48 7.80 -11.85
N GLN A 54 6.45 7.22 -11.22
CA GLN A 54 5.04 7.58 -11.48
C GLN A 54 4.25 7.84 -10.20
N GLY A 55 4.77 7.45 -9.04
CA GLY A 55 4.14 7.67 -7.75
C GLY A 55 4.25 9.13 -7.31
N ILE A 56 3.35 9.53 -6.41
CA ILE A 56 3.31 10.90 -5.86
C ILE A 56 4.69 11.31 -5.33
N ILE A 57 5.38 10.44 -4.59
CA ILE A 57 6.71 10.75 -4.03
C ILE A 57 7.74 10.96 -5.15
N ALA A 58 7.74 10.10 -6.18
CA ALA A 58 8.69 10.21 -7.29
C ALA A 58 8.51 11.53 -8.08
N ILE A 59 7.26 11.94 -8.29
CA ILE A 59 6.93 13.21 -8.96
C ILE A 59 7.34 14.40 -8.11
N MET A 60 7.10 14.34 -6.78
CA MET A 60 7.55 15.37 -5.85
C MET A 60 9.08 15.50 -5.83
N ASP A 61 9.79 14.38 -5.85
CA ASP A 61 11.26 14.36 -5.89
C ASP A 61 11.80 14.96 -7.19
N GLU A 62 11.21 14.63 -8.34
CA GLU A 62 11.57 15.23 -9.63
C GLU A 62 11.36 16.75 -9.63
N ALA A 63 10.24 17.21 -9.09
CA ALA A 63 9.96 18.63 -8.94
C ALA A 63 10.99 19.34 -8.04
N CYS A 64 11.43 18.71 -6.94
CA CYS A 64 12.45 19.27 -6.07
C CYS A 64 13.84 19.36 -6.74
N LEU A 65 14.14 18.47 -7.68
CA LEU A 65 15.42 18.41 -8.38
C LEU A 65 15.49 19.36 -9.59
N ASN A 66 14.36 19.87 -10.05
CA ASN A 66 14.30 20.72 -11.23
C ASN A 66 14.70 22.18 -10.87
N PRO A 67 15.71 22.76 -11.55
CA PRO A 67 16.25 24.08 -11.24
C PRO A 67 15.35 25.26 -11.66
N THR A 68 14.20 24.99 -12.30
CA THR A 68 13.22 26.02 -12.67
C THR A 68 12.29 26.36 -11.49
N LYS A 69 11.65 27.55 -11.53
CA LYS A 69 10.69 27.95 -10.48
C LYS A 69 9.46 27.06 -10.53
N ILE A 70 9.44 26.05 -9.68
CA ILE A 70 8.26 25.24 -9.39
C ILE A 70 7.57 25.85 -8.17
N SER A 71 6.25 25.98 -8.26
CA SER A 71 5.40 26.57 -7.23
C SER A 71 4.25 25.62 -6.96
N ASP A 72 3.86 25.48 -5.69
CA ASP A 72 2.66 24.74 -5.28
C ASP A 72 1.36 25.52 -5.56
N THR A 73 1.44 26.60 -6.34
CA THR A 73 0.41 27.65 -6.51
C THR A 73 -0.11 27.71 -7.92
#